data_AF-A0A8H5C9D4-F1
#
_entry.id   AF-A0A8H5C9D4-F1
#
_cell.length_a   1.000
_cell.length_b   1.000
_cell.length_c   1.000
_cell.angle_alpha   90.00
_cell.angle_beta   90.00
_cell.angle_gamma   90.00
#
_symmetry.space_group_name_H-M   'P 1'
#
loop_
_entity.id
_entity.type
_entity.pdbx_description
1 polymer ?
#
loop_
_entity_poly.entity_id
_entity_poly.type
_entity_poly.pdbx_seq_one_letter_code
_entity_poly.pdbx_strand_id
1 'polypeptide(L)'
;MAQTTEDKNMKTLKLTPIEAKEDGTNNYSEFRQKSMLELDAHSYYEHCDGPKYNPPRIPTLIPTRQETGVDPTGNLVTITIRGNEDVVAAAEQAAEGWSKVDKRVLAIIVRAVPSEKLYVVRDCVTAHEAWIALKNEYEPSNALTAVTIKQQIIGNVCRPGDDPVAWLDLMIQLYAKLRDADQNIMPDSEFASHLVTLMTEDSDWKYCRNELLTKLRNHAARNMPLSSKQVIE
;
A
#
# COMPACT_ATOMS: atom_id res chain seq x y z
N MET A 1 36.83 -15.37 2.35
CA MET A 1 35.74 -14.62 3.02
C MET A 1 34.43 -15.28 2.64
N ALA A 2 33.78 -15.96 3.57
CA ALA A 2 32.51 -16.64 3.30
C ALA A 2 31.40 -15.58 3.22
N GLN A 3 30.74 -15.46 2.07
CA GLN A 3 29.47 -14.74 1.95
C GLN A 3 28.46 -15.46 2.85
N THR A 4 27.96 -14.77 3.87
CA THR A 4 26.90 -15.25 4.75
C THR A 4 25.63 -15.54 3.94
N THR A 5 24.84 -16.50 4.40
CA THR A 5 23.60 -16.96 3.74
C THR A 5 22.59 -15.83 3.53
N GLU A 6 22.59 -14.81 4.39
CA GLU A 6 21.80 -13.57 4.22
C GLU A 6 22.20 -12.79 2.97
N ASP A 7 23.50 -12.59 2.72
CA ASP A 7 23.98 -11.86 1.53
C ASP A 7 23.68 -12.62 0.23
N LYS A 8 23.51 -13.95 0.28
CA LYS A 8 23.06 -14.78 -0.86
C LYS A 8 21.56 -14.66 -1.09
N ASN A 9 20.73 -14.78 -0.05
CA ASN A 9 19.27 -14.67 -0.17
C ASN A 9 18.83 -13.28 -0.65
N MET A 10 19.55 -12.22 -0.27
CA MET A 10 19.25 -10.84 -0.69
C MET A 10 19.56 -10.55 -2.16
N LYS A 11 20.60 -11.16 -2.77
CA LYS A 11 20.91 -10.96 -4.19
C LYS A 11 19.82 -11.51 -5.12
N THR A 12 18.99 -12.41 -4.61
CA THR A 12 17.88 -13.04 -5.33
C THR A 12 16.54 -12.36 -5.11
N LEU A 13 16.39 -11.49 -4.11
CA LEU A 13 15.10 -10.82 -3.87
C LEU A 13 14.82 -9.83 -5.01
N LYS A 14 13.70 -10.04 -5.68
CA LYS A 14 13.20 -9.22 -6.77
C LYS A 14 11.72 -9.00 -6.54
N LEU A 15 11.37 -7.75 -6.29
CA LEU A 15 9.97 -7.36 -6.21
C LEU A 15 9.32 -7.46 -7.58
N THR A 16 8.00 -7.62 -7.57
CA THR A 16 7.17 -7.44 -8.77
C THR A 16 7.47 -6.06 -9.36
N PRO A 17 7.70 -5.92 -10.68
CA PRO A 17 7.91 -4.60 -11.28
C PRO A 17 6.64 -3.75 -11.25
N ILE A 18 6.79 -2.44 -11.10
CA ILE A 18 5.69 -1.50 -11.31
C ILE A 18 5.56 -1.26 -12.81
N GLU A 19 4.35 -1.42 -13.31
CA GLU A 19 3.94 -1.19 -14.68
C GLU A 19 2.88 -0.10 -14.71
N ALA A 20 3.10 0.90 -15.55
CA ALA A 20 2.12 1.93 -15.85
C ALA A 20 1.86 1.93 -17.36
N LYS A 21 0.59 1.94 -17.75
CA LYS A 21 0.16 1.98 -19.14
C LYS A 21 -0.12 3.42 -19.58
N GLU A 22 -0.09 3.65 -20.89
CA GLU A 22 -0.38 4.97 -21.48
C GLU A 22 -1.80 5.45 -21.19
N ASP A 23 -2.74 4.54 -20.92
CA ASP A 23 -4.13 4.85 -20.55
C ASP A 23 -4.29 5.34 -19.10
N GLY A 24 -3.18 5.50 -18.36
CA GLY A 24 -3.17 5.94 -16.96
C GLY A 24 -3.41 4.83 -15.95
N THR A 25 -3.69 3.60 -16.39
CA THR A 25 -3.79 2.45 -15.48
C THR A 25 -2.42 1.94 -15.06
N ASN A 26 -2.34 1.33 -13.87
CA ASN A 26 -1.10 0.75 -13.36
C ASN A 26 -1.38 -0.51 -12.53
N ASN A 27 -0.33 -1.29 -12.24
CA ASN A 27 -0.41 -2.51 -11.42
C ASN A 27 -0.01 -2.27 -9.95
N TYR A 28 -0.08 -1.04 -9.43
CA TYR A 28 0.49 -0.71 -8.13
C TYR A 28 -0.13 -1.50 -6.96
N SER A 29 -1.41 -1.86 -7.06
CA SER A 29 -2.05 -2.72 -6.05
C SER A 29 -1.41 -4.10 -5.96
N GLU A 30 -1.15 -4.72 -7.13
CA GLU A 30 -0.44 -6.00 -7.24
C GLU A 30 0.99 -5.86 -6.74
N PHE A 31 1.72 -4.84 -7.20
CA PHE A 31 3.06 -4.51 -6.73
C PHE A 31 3.08 -4.43 -5.19
N ARG A 32 2.18 -3.65 -4.60
CA ARG A 32 2.12 -3.42 -3.16
C ARG A 32 1.87 -4.71 -2.40
N GLN A 33 0.87 -5.50 -2.79
CA GLN A 33 0.52 -6.74 -2.10
C GLN A 33 1.65 -7.77 -2.17
N LYS A 34 2.18 -8.03 -3.36
CA LYS A 34 3.26 -9.01 -3.55
C LYS A 34 4.55 -8.55 -2.88
N SER A 35 4.93 -7.28 -3.04
CA SER A 35 6.14 -6.73 -2.43
C SER A 35 6.04 -6.73 -0.90
N MET A 36 4.87 -6.45 -0.33
CA MET A 36 4.68 -6.54 1.12
C MET A 36 4.96 -7.96 1.62
N LEU A 37 4.39 -8.99 0.99
CA LEU A 37 4.60 -10.39 1.38
C LEU A 37 6.05 -10.83 1.21
N GLU A 38 6.68 -10.45 0.11
CA GLU A 38 8.08 -10.76 -0.16
C GLU A 38 9.03 -10.07 0.84
N LEU A 39 8.82 -8.78 1.10
CA LEU A 39 9.63 -8.04 2.07
C LEU A 39 9.42 -8.56 3.50
N ASP A 40 8.19 -8.93 3.87
CA ASP A 40 7.88 -9.46 5.20
C ASP A 40 8.51 -10.85 5.43
N ALA A 41 8.51 -11.71 4.41
CA ALA A 41 9.20 -13.01 4.45
C ALA A 41 10.71 -12.89 4.76
N HIS A 42 11.30 -11.73 4.48
CA HIS A 42 12.70 -11.41 4.76
C HIS A 42 12.90 -10.42 5.92
N SER A 43 11.84 -10.08 6.67
CA SER A 43 11.88 -9.06 7.74
C SER A 43 12.37 -7.69 7.27
N TYR A 44 12.12 -7.34 6.01
CA TYR A 44 12.48 -6.02 5.44
C TYR A 44 11.32 -5.06 5.43
N TYR A 45 10.09 -5.54 5.56
CA TYR A 45 8.91 -4.68 5.54
C TYR A 45 8.89 -3.68 6.72
N GLU A 46 9.57 -3.99 7.83
CA GLU A 46 9.78 -3.06 8.95
C GLU A 46 10.64 -1.83 8.62
N HIS A 47 11.30 -1.78 7.47
CA HIS A 47 12.01 -0.59 6.97
C HIS A 47 11.14 0.25 6.03
N CYS A 48 10.00 -0.28 5.57
CA CYS A 48 9.06 0.40 4.71
C CYS A 48 7.90 0.93 5.54
N ASP A 49 6.77 0.23 5.57
CA ASP A 49 5.53 0.65 6.25
C ASP A 49 4.98 -0.51 7.10
N GLY A 50 5.88 -1.34 7.61
CA GLY A 50 5.54 -2.50 8.43
C GLY A 50 5.03 -2.15 9.82
N PRO A 51 4.31 -3.07 10.48
CA PRO A 51 3.78 -2.84 11.83
C PRO A 51 4.88 -2.63 12.88
N LYS A 52 6.12 -2.98 12.57
CA LYS A 52 7.31 -2.78 13.42
C LYS A 52 8.18 -1.59 12.98
N TYR A 53 7.72 -0.77 12.03
CA TYR A 53 8.49 0.38 11.55
C TYR A 53 8.82 1.34 12.70
N ASN A 54 10.11 1.43 13.03
CA ASN A 54 10.62 2.24 14.12
C ASN A 54 12.04 2.73 13.81
N PRO A 55 12.20 3.74 12.94
CA PRO A 55 13.51 4.23 12.55
C PRO A 55 14.27 4.84 13.75
N PRO A 56 15.60 4.66 13.85
CA PRO A 56 16.43 5.32 14.84
C PRO A 56 16.26 6.83 14.82
N ARG A 57 16.20 7.44 16.00
CA ARG A 57 16.09 8.90 16.15
C ARG A 57 17.46 9.48 16.46
N ILE A 58 18.07 10.14 15.47
CA ILE A 58 19.33 10.85 15.63
C ILE A 58 19.00 12.31 15.97
N PRO A 59 19.45 12.84 17.13
CA PRO A 59 19.23 14.23 17.50
C PRO A 59 19.91 15.20 16.52
N THR A 60 19.36 16.40 16.36
CA THR A 60 20.02 17.47 15.61
C THR A 60 21.34 17.85 16.28
N LEU A 61 22.40 17.98 15.48
CA LEU A 61 23.71 18.40 15.96
C LEU A 61 23.70 19.85 16.45
N ILE A 62 24.09 20.05 17.70
CA ILE A 62 24.36 21.33 18.34
C ILE A 62 25.87 21.37 18.58
N PRO A 63 26.63 22.13 17.79
CA PRO A 63 28.07 22.18 17.92
C PRO A 63 28.49 22.94 19.18
N THR A 64 29.60 22.49 19.77
CA THR A 64 30.32 23.15 20.85
C THR A 64 30.81 24.49 20.33
N ARG A 65 30.46 25.55 21.06
CA ARG A 65 30.82 26.91 20.69
C ARG A 65 31.55 27.61 21.83
N GLN A 66 32.49 28.46 21.44
CA GLN A 66 33.14 29.38 22.37
C GLN A 66 32.46 30.74 22.27
N GLU A 67 32.08 31.30 23.40
CA GLU A 67 31.58 32.66 23.49
C GLU A 67 32.56 33.48 24.31
N THR A 68 32.98 34.61 23.78
CA THR A 68 33.84 35.55 24.51
C THR A 68 32.96 36.65 25.08
N GLY A 69 33.00 36.81 26.39
CA GLY A 69 32.28 37.83 27.14
C GLY A 69 33.21 38.60 28.07
N VAL A 70 32.65 39.61 28.73
CA VAL A 70 33.35 40.34 29.78
C VAL A 70 32.79 39.87 31.11
N ASP A 71 33.65 39.46 32.04
CA ASP A 71 33.23 39.11 33.40
C ASP A 71 32.78 40.37 34.19
N PRO A 72 32.15 40.21 35.36
CA PRO A 72 31.73 41.35 36.19
C PRO A 72 32.86 42.29 36.64
N THR A 73 34.12 41.87 36.46
CA THR A 73 35.34 42.62 36.78
C THR A 73 35.99 43.29 35.57
N GLY A 74 35.42 43.15 34.36
CA GLY A 74 35.92 43.79 33.15
C GLY A 74 36.95 42.98 32.37
N ASN A 75 37.23 41.72 32.74
CA ASN A 75 38.17 40.87 32.01
C ASN A 75 37.48 40.11 30.88
N LEU A 76 38.17 39.98 29.75
CA LEU A 76 37.74 39.09 28.65
C LEU A 76 37.83 37.64 29.10
N VAL A 77 36.70 36.96 29.15
CA VAL A 77 36.59 35.53 29.47
C VAL A 77 35.98 34.82 28.27
N THR A 78 36.63 33.73 27.86
CA THR A 78 36.06 32.82 26.87
C THR A 78 35.39 31.67 27.61
N ILE A 79 34.07 31.55 27.48
CA ILE A 79 33.31 30.42 27.98
C ILE A 79 33.13 29.40 26.85
N THR A 80 33.29 28.12 27.17
CA THR A 80 33.00 27.03 26.23
C THR A 80 31.62 26.45 26.57
N ILE A 81 30.67 26.58 25.64
CA ILE A 81 29.36 25.95 25.73
C ILE A 81 29.46 24.61 25.00
N ARG A 82 29.40 23.53 25.78
CA ARG A 82 29.47 22.15 25.23
C ARG A 82 28.21 21.85 24.42
N GLY A 83 28.41 21.33 23.22
CA GLY A 83 27.37 20.83 22.34
C GLY A 83 26.92 19.41 22.69
N ASN A 84 26.20 18.77 21.76
CA ASN A 84 25.70 17.40 21.91
C ASN A 84 26.40 16.39 20.98
N GLU A 85 27.60 16.69 20.51
CA GLU A 85 28.30 15.89 19.49
C GLU A 85 28.50 14.44 19.91
N ASP A 86 28.86 14.19 21.17
CA ASP A 86 29.03 12.83 21.70
C ASP A 86 27.71 12.02 21.67
N VAL A 87 26.59 12.70 21.90
CA VAL A 87 25.25 12.08 21.89
C VAL A 87 24.84 11.75 20.46
N VAL A 88 25.12 12.65 19.51
CA VAL A 88 24.85 12.43 18.09
C VAL A 88 25.71 11.29 17.54
N ALA A 89 27.01 11.27 17.84
CA ALA A 89 27.92 10.21 17.41
C ALA A 89 27.51 8.83 17.96
N ALA A 90 27.12 8.76 19.23
CA ALA A 90 26.60 7.52 19.82
C ALA A 90 25.28 7.07 19.17
N ALA A 91 24.38 8.00 18.85
CA ALA A 91 23.12 7.70 18.17
C ALA A 91 23.35 7.22 16.73
N GLU A 92 24.27 7.84 15.99
CA GLU A 92 24.68 7.41 14.65
C GLU A 92 25.28 6.00 14.66
N GLN A 93 26.16 5.72 15.63
CA GLN A 93 26.76 4.39 15.78
C GLN A 93 25.72 3.33 16.11
N ALA A 94 24.75 3.65 16.99
CA ALA A 94 23.64 2.75 17.29
C ALA A 94 22.71 2.52 16.08
N ALA A 95 22.54 3.54 15.23
CA ALA A 95 21.71 3.48 14.03
C ALA A 95 22.36 2.76 12.85
N GLU A 96 23.69 2.56 12.86
CA GLU A 96 24.44 2.09 11.69
C GLU A 96 23.91 0.75 11.12
N GLY A 97 23.56 -0.19 11.99
CA GLY A 97 22.99 -1.48 11.58
C GLY A 97 21.67 -1.32 10.83
N TRP A 98 20.78 -0.46 11.35
CA TRP A 98 19.50 -0.14 10.72
C TRP A 98 19.69 0.56 9.38
N SER A 99 20.53 1.60 9.32
CA SER A 99 20.78 2.38 8.10
C SER A 99 21.38 1.52 6.97
N LYS A 100 22.17 0.50 7.30
CA LYS A 100 22.69 -0.45 6.31
C LYS A 100 21.58 -1.28 5.68
N VAL A 101 20.64 -1.78 6.47
CA VAL A 101 19.52 -2.58 5.95
C VAL A 101 18.55 -1.68 5.20
N ASP A 102 18.21 -0.51 5.73
CA ASP A 102 17.33 0.47 5.09
C ASP A 102 17.81 0.85 3.68
N LYS A 103 19.10 1.18 3.51
CA LYS A 103 19.70 1.44 2.18
C LYS A 103 19.58 0.26 1.22
N ARG A 104 19.66 -0.98 1.73
CA ARG A 104 19.49 -2.18 0.89
C ARG A 104 18.04 -2.34 0.46
N VAL A 105 17.09 -2.12 1.36
CA VAL A 105 15.65 -2.17 1.05
C VAL A 105 15.28 -1.08 0.05
N LEU A 106 15.80 0.13 0.22
CA LEU A 106 15.67 1.21 -0.76
C LEU A 106 16.13 0.76 -2.15
N ALA A 107 17.31 0.15 -2.26
CA ALA A 107 17.82 -0.33 -3.54
C ALA A 107 16.95 -1.45 -4.16
N ILE A 108 16.31 -2.28 -3.35
CA ILE A 108 15.35 -3.30 -3.80
C ILE A 108 14.08 -2.66 -4.35
N ILE A 109 13.52 -1.67 -3.65
CA ILE A 109 12.34 -0.91 -4.09
C ILE A 109 12.65 -0.18 -5.40
N VAL A 110 13.74 0.58 -5.46
CA VAL A 110 14.13 1.37 -6.64
C VAL A 110 14.31 0.48 -7.88
N ARG A 111 14.77 -0.76 -7.71
CA ARG A 111 14.90 -1.72 -8.83
C ARG A 111 13.56 -2.13 -9.44
N ALA A 112 12.47 -2.08 -8.67
CA ALA A 112 11.13 -2.38 -9.14
C ALA A 112 10.48 -1.20 -9.90
N VAL A 113 11.07 -0.01 -9.81
CA VAL A 113 10.55 1.21 -10.44
C VAL A 113 10.97 1.24 -11.92
N PRO A 114 10.03 1.53 -12.85
CA PRO A 114 10.35 1.66 -14.26
C PRO A 114 11.27 2.87 -14.48
N SER A 115 12.13 2.77 -15.50
CA SER A 115 13.21 3.75 -15.73
C SER A 115 12.66 5.17 -15.95
N GLU A 116 11.51 5.26 -16.60
CA GLU A 116 10.78 6.49 -16.92
C GLU A 116 10.25 7.20 -15.67
N LYS A 117 10.12 6.49 -14.55
CA LYS A 117 9.55 6.98 -13.29
C LYS A 117 10.56 7.03 -12.15
N LEU A 118 11.86 6.82 -12.43
CA LEU A 118 12.92 6.93 -11.41
C LEU A 118 12.96 8.30 -10.73
N TYR A 119 12.48 9.37 -11.38
CA TYR A 119 12.39 10.70 -10.78
C TYR A 119 11.53 10.73 -9.51
N VAL A 120 10.56 9.82 -9.36
CA VAL A 120 9.66 9.74 -8.19
C VAL A 120 10.41 9.38 -6.91
N VAL A 121 11.47 8.55 -7.04
CA VAL A 121 12.23 8.02 -5.90
C VAL A 121 13.67 8.55 -5.85
N ARG A 122 14.04 9.45 -6.76
CA ARG A 122 15.43 9.92 -6.95
C ARG A 122 16.02 10.56 -5.69
N ASP A 123 15.20 11.36 -5.02
CA ASP A 123 15.64 12.20 -3.90
C ASP A 123 15.27 11.56 -2.53
N CYS A 124 14.77 10.31 -2.53
CA CYS A 124 14.45 9.57 -1.31
C CYS A 124 15.71 9.03 -0.65
N VAL A 125 15.81 9.25 0.66
CA VAL A 125 16.97 8.85 1.48
C VAL A 125 16.73 7.51 2.16
N THR A 126 15.46 7.19 2.45
CA THR A 126 15.06 5.97 3.17
C THR A 126 14.14 5.07 2.35
N ALA A 127 14.08 3.78 2.70
CA ALA A 127 13.16 2.85 2.06
C ALA A 127 11.68 3.25 2.27
N HIS A 128 11.35 3.76 3.46
CA HIS A 128 10.03 4.29 3.78
C HIS A 128 9.65 5.47 2.88
N GLU A 129 10.53 6.46 2.72
CA GLU A 129 10.28 7.61 1.83
C GLU A 129 9.99 7.17 0.40
N ALA A 130 10.79 6.26 -0.15
CA ALA A 130 10.56 5.72 -1.48
C ALA A 130 9.22 4.98 -1.58
N TRP A 131 8.87 4.16 -0.57
CA TRP A 131 7.60 3.45 -0.52
C TRP A 131 6.40 4.41 -0.52
N ILE A 132 6.45 5.47 0.30
CA ILE A 132 5.41 6.50 0.37
C ILE A 132 5.35 7.33 -0.93
N ALA A 133 6.49 7.65 -1.54
CA ALA A 133 6.52 8.36 -2.82
C ALA A 133 5.83 7.56 -3.92
N LEU A 134 6.12 6.27 -4.03
CA LEU A 134 5.45 5.37 -4.98
C LEU A 134 3.95 5.25 -4.70
N LYS A 135 3.56 5.14 -3.43
CA LYS A 135 2.15 5.16 -3.02
C LYS A 135 1.43 6.40 -3.52
N ASN A 136 1.98 7.58 -3.27
CA ASN A 136 1.36 8.83 -3.65
C ASN A 136 1.29 9.03 -5.18
N GLU A 137 2.25 8.50 -5.94
CA GLU A 137 2.25 8.58 -7.40
C GLU A 137 1.19 7.68 -8.05
N TYR A 138 1.07 6.41 -7.59
CA TYR A 138 0.30 5.40 -8.33
C TYR A 138 -1.09 5.09 -7.74
N GLU A 139 -1.29 5.26 -6.43
CA GLU A 139 -2.55 4.94 -5.76
C GLU A 139 -3.75 5.78 -6.24
N PRO A 140 -3.62 7.10 -6.55
CA PRO A 140 -4.74 7.89 -7.04
C PRO A 140 -5.36 7.35 -8.34
N SER A 141 -4.54 6.84 -9.26
CA SER A 141 -5.03 6.24 -10.52
C SER A 141 -5.79 4.94 -10.29
N ASN A 142 -5.44 4.20 -9.23
CA ASN A 142 -6.18 3.00 -8.82
C ASN A 142 -7.54 3.36 -8.24
N ALA A 143 -7.66 4.47 -7.50
CA ALA A 143 -8.94 4.94 -7.00
C ALA A 143 -9.90 5.32 -8.15
N LEU A 144 -9.42 6.00 -9.19
CA LEU A 144 -10.25 6.31 -10.37
C LEU A 144 -10.66 5.04 -11.13
N THR A 145 -9.73 4.08 -11.26
CA THR A 145 -10.01 2.77 -11.86
C THR A 145 -11.08 2.03 -11.05
N ALA A 146 -11.00 2.07 -9.72
CA ALA A 146 -11.98 1.47 -8.82
C ALA A 146 -13.37 2.12 -9.00
N VAL A 147 -13.45 3.45 -9.09
CA VAL A 147 -14.73 4.15 -9.37
C VAL A 147 -15.33 3.69 -10.70
N THR A 148 -14.50 3.56 -11.73
CA THR A 148 -14.93 3.12 -13.07
C THR A 148 -15.46 1.68 -13.03
N ILE A 149 -14.75 0.75 -12.37
CA ILE A 149 -15.18 -0.63 -12.21
C ILE A 149 -16.47 -0.69 -11.38
N LYS A 150 -16.59 0.10 -10.31
CA LYS A 150 -17.82 0.21 -9.52
C LYS A 150 -19.01 0.63 -10.39
N GLN A 151 -18.83 1.62 -11.26
CA GLN A 151 -19.87 2.04 -12.21
C GLN A 151 -20.21 0.94 -13.22
N GLN A 152 -19.22 0.18 -13.70
CA GLN A 152 -19.46 -0.98 -14.56
C GLN A 152 -20.29 -2.04 -13.85
N ILE A 153 -19.97 -2.38 -12.60
CA ILE A 153 -20.78 -3.31 -11.79
C ILE A 153 -22.22 -2.80 -11.66
N ILE A 154 -22.41 -1.54 -11.28
CA ILE A 154 -23.74 -0.94 -11.08
C ILE A 154 -24.55 -0.91 -12.39
N GLY A 155 -23.88 -0.67 -13.52
CA GLY A 155 -24.54 -0.55 -14.84
C GLY A 155 -24.71 -1.87 -15.60
N ASN A 156 -24.06 -2.95 -15.17
CA ASN A 156 -24.07 -4.23 -15.87
C ASN A 156 -25.30 -5.07 -15.48
N VAL A 157 -26.48 -4.66 -15.96
CA VAL A 157 -27.73 -5.41 -15.81
C VAL A 157 -27.70 -6.66 -16.70
N CYS A 158 -28.01 -7.82 -16.15
CA CYS A 158 -28.28 -9.04 -16.92
C CYS A 158 -29.61 -8.86 -17.66
N ARG A 159 -29.57 -8.67 -18.97
CA ARG A 159 -30.77 -8.37 -19.76
C ARG A 159 -31.54 -9.66 -20.09
N PRO A 160 -32.84 -9.54 -20.41
CA PRO A 160 -33.60 -10.66 -20.96
C PRO A 160 -32.90 -11.27 -22.19
N GLY A 161 -32.61 -12.57 -22.14
CA GLY A 161 -31.92 -13.31 -23.19
C GLY A 161 -30.39 -13.34 -23.08
N ASP A 162 -29.77 -12.65 -22.12
CA ASP A 162 -28.35 -12.82 -21.79
C ASP A 162 -28.12 -14.16 -21.06
N ASP A 163 -26.91 -14.71 -21.13
CA ASP A 163 -26.51 -15.87 -20.33
C ASP A 163 -26.20 -15.43 -18.88
N PRO A 164 -27.02 -15.82 -17.88
CA PRO A 164 -26.84 -15.36 -16.51
C PRO A 164 -25.60 -15.95 -15.83
N VAL A 165 -25.10 -17.09 -16.29
CA VAL A 165 -23.87 -17.69 -15.76
C VAL A 165 -22.66 -16.89 -16.22
N ALA A 166 -22.57 -16.61 -17.52
CA ALA A 166 -21.51 -15.77 -18.08
C ALA A 166 -21.54 -14.34 -17.50
N TRP A 167 -22.74 -13.78 -17.29
CA TRP A 167 -22.90 -12.50 -16.62
C TRP A 167 -22.40 -12.55 -15.16
N LEU A 168 -22.75 -13.59 -14.40
CA LEU A 168 -22.31 -13.75 -13.02
C LEU A 168 -20.78 -13.86 -12.92
N ASP A 169 -20.16 -14.66 -13.80
CA ASP A 169 -18.70 -14.77 -13.89
C ASP A 169 -18.04 -13.43 -14.16
N LEU A 170 -18.60 -12.62 -15.07
CA LEU A 170 -18.12 -11.26 -15.33
C LEU A 170 -18.25 -10.36 -14.09
N MET A 171 -19.37 -10.42 -13.37
CA MET A 171 -19.58 -9.64 -12.16
C MET A 171 -18.60 -10.02 -11.05
N ILE A 172 -18.31 -11.31 -10.87
CA ILE A 172 -17.31 -11.81 -9.91
C ILE A 172 -15.92 -11.28 -10.28
N GLN A 173 -15.55 -11.34 -11.57
CA GLN A 173 -14.26 -10.82 -12.04
C GLN A 173 -14.13 -9.31 -11.86
N LEU A 174 -15.18 -8.55 -12.15
CA LEU A 174 -15.21 -7.10 -11.90
C LEU A 174 -15.06 -6.80 -10.41
N TYR A 175 -15.74 -7.54 -9.55
CA TYR A 175 -15.63 -7.35 -8.11
C TYR A 175 -14.23 -7.68 -7.58
N ALA A 176 -13.61 -8.77 -8.05
CA ALA A 176 -12.22 -9.08 -7.71
C ALA A 176 -11.27 -7.94 -8.09
N LYS A 177 -11.37 -7.44 -9.34
CA LYS A 177 -10.57 -6.28 -9.80
C LYS A 177 -10.86 -5.02 -8.99
N LEU A 178 -12.12 -4.80 -8.59
CA LEU A 178 -12.50 -3.68 -7.74
C LEU A 178 -11.81 -3.77 -6.38
N ARG A 179 -11.84 -4.96 -5.76
CA ARG A 179 -11.19 -5.22 -4.46
C ARG A 179 -9.68 -5.06 -4.52
N ASP A 180 -9.07 -5.42 -5.65
CA ASP A 180 -7.64 -5.21 -5.85
C ASP A 180 -7.30 -3.73 -6.00
N ALA A 181 -8.13 -2.95 -6.68
CA ALA A 181 -7.93 -1.50 -6.86
C ALA A 181 -8.23 -0.70 -5.59
N ASP A 182 -9.36 -0.96 -4.92
CA ASP A 182 -9.76 -0.36 -3.65
C ASP A 182 -10.71 -1.28 -2.86
N GLN A 183 -10.23 -1.78 -1.73
CA GLN A 183 -10.99 -2.67 -0.85
C GLN A 183 -12.17 -1.99 -0.14
N ASN A 184 -12.21 -0.67 -0.06
CA ASN A 184 -13.21 0.05 0.73
C ASN A 184 -14.32 0.66 -0.13
N ILE A 185 -14.16 0.71 -1.45
CA ILE A 185 -15.08 1.41 -2.35
C ILE A 185 -16.45 0.74 -2.49
N MET A 186 -16.51 -0.58 -2.33
CA MET A 186 -17.74 -1.37 -2.35
C MET A 186 -17.60 -2.56 -1.37
N PRO A 187 -18.25 -2.48 -0.21
CA PRO A 187 -18.37 -3.61 0.71
C PRO A 187 -19.03 -4.82 0.05
N ASP A 188 -18.71 -6.03 0.52
CA ASP A 188 -19.28 -7.28 0.01
C ASP A 188 -20.82 -7.30 0.03
N SER A 189 -21.41 -6.67 1.03
CA SER A 189 -22.86 -6.56 1.15
C SER A 189 -23.52 -5.64 0.13
N GLU A 190 -22.82 -4.58 -0.27
CA GLU A 190 -23.26 -3.70 -1.36
C GLU A 190 -23.19 -4.46 -2.69
N PHE A 191 -22.09 -5.19 -2.93
CA PHE A 191 -21.94 -6.02 -4.13
C PHE A 191 -23.01 -7.13 -4.20
N ALA A 192 -23.27 -7.84 -3.11
CA ALA A 192 -24.32 -8.85 -3.02
C ALA A 192 -25.70 -8.27 -3.35
N SER A 193 -26.00 -7.07 -2.86
CA SER A 193 -27.26 -6.37 -3.15
C SER A 193 -27.36 -6.01 -4.64
N HIS A 194 -26.26 -5.56 -5.25
CA HIS A 194 -26.21 -5.28 -6.69
C HIS A 194 -26.40 -6.53 -7.53
N LEU A 195 -25.75 -7.65 -7.20
CA LEU A 195 -25.96 -8.92 -7.90
C LEU A 195 -27.45 -9.26 -7.97
N VAL A 196 -28.14 -9.32 -6.82
CA VAL A 196 -29.56 -9.67 -6.77
C VAL A 196 -30.44 -8.68 -7.55
N THR A 197 -30.12 -7.39 -7.51
CA THR A 197 -30.91 -6.33 -8.17
C THR A 197 -30.75 -6.34 -9.68
N LEU A 198 -29.55 -6.69 -10.17
CA LEU A 198 -29.16 -6.65 -11.58
C LEU A 198 -29.41 -7.97 -12.33
N MET A 199 -29.81 -9.03 -11.62
CA MET A 199 -30.21 -10.31 -12.23
C MET A 199 -31.40 -10.15 -13.17
N THR A 200 -31.42 -10.97 -14.24
CA THR A 200 -32.49 -10.99 -15.23
C THR A 200 -33.86 -11.32 -14.62
N GLU A 201 -34.91 -10.82 -15.26
CA GLU A 201 -36.31 -11.13 -14.91
C GLU A 201 -36.88 -12.29 -15.73
N ASP A 202 -36.05 -12.94 -16.55
CA ASP A 202 -36.44 -14.07 -17.40
C ASP A 202 -37.09 -15.19 -16.59
N SER A 203 -38.07 -15.85 -17.21
CA SER A 203 -38.89 -16.88 -16.57
C SER A 203 -38.08 -17.98 -15.89
N ASP A 204 -36.96 -18.34 -16.51
CA ASP A 204 -36.13 -19.48 -16.12
C ASP A 204 -35.33 -19.18 -14.84
N TRP A 205 -35.11 -17.90 -14.54
CA TRP A 205 -34.30 -17.44 -13.40
C TRP A 205 -35.10 -16.63 -12.37
N LYS A 206 -36.35 -16.28 -12.70
CA LYS A 206 -37.26 -15.51 -11.86
C LYS A 206 -37.46 -16.12 -10.48
N TYR A 207 -37.49 -17.46 -10.37
CA TYR A 207 -37.62 -18.14 -9.08
C TYR A 207 -36.42 -17.85 -8.17
N CYS A 208 -35.19 -18.12 -8.65
CA CYS A 208 -33.94 -17.87 -7.92
C CYS A 208 -33.82 -16.39 -7.53
N ARG A 209 -34.08 -15.47 -8.48
CA ARG A 209 -34.06 -14.03 -8.20
C ARG A 209 -35.03 -13.63 -7.09
N ASN A 210 -36.27 -14.12 -7.12
CA ASN A 210 -37.27 -13.78 -6.10
C ASN A 210 -36.90 -14.33 -4.71
N GLU A 211 -36.32 -15.52 -4.66
CA GLU A 211 -35.80 -16.08 -3.41
C GLU A 211 -34.69 -15.20 -2.83
N LEU A 212 -33.74 -14.79 -3.67
CA LEU A 212 -32.64 -13.91 -3.28
C LEU A 212 -33.13 -12.51 -2.87
N LEU A 213 -34.11 -11.95 -3.57
CA LEU A 213 -34.76 -10.68 -3.19
C LEU A 213 -35.44 -10.79 -1.82
N THR A 214 -36.05 -11.94 -1.53
CA THR A 214 -36.68 -12.21 -0.22
C THR A 214 -35.62 -12.31 0.87
N LYS A 215 -34.52 -13.04 0.62
CA LYS A 215 -33.36 -13.12 1.53
C LYS A 215 -32.79 -11.72 1.81
N LEU A 216 -32.58 -10.92 0.77
CA LEU A 216 -32.07 -9.55 0.88
C LEU A 216 -32.97 -8.68 1.77
N ARG A 217 -34.29 -8.71 1.54
CA ARG A 217 -35.27 -7.98 2.37
C ARG A 217 -35.25 -8.43 3.84
N ASN A 218 -35.16 -9.73 4.07
CA ASN A 218 -35.10 -10.29 5.43
C ASN A 218 -33.83 -9.90 6.17
N HIS A 219 -32.69 -9.89 5.48
CA HIS A 219 -31.40 -9.44 6.02
C HIS A 219 -31.45 -7.94 6.38
N ALA A 220 -31.98 -7.11 5.48
CA ALA A 220 -32.19 -5.68 5.73
C ALA A 220 -33.10 -5.43 6.95
N ALA A 221 -34.21 -6.16 7.08
CA ALA A 221 -35.13 -6.04 8.22
C ALA A 221 -34.49 -6.42 9.57
N ARG A 222 -33.41 -7.22 9.55
CA ARG A 222 -32.66 -7.67 10.73
C ARG A 222 -31.37 -6.87 10.95
N ASN A 223 -31.11 -5.84 10.15
CA ASN A 223 -29.83 -5.12 10.13
C ASN A 223 -28.62 -6.05 9.98
N MET A 224 -28.77 -7.14 9.23
CA MET A 224 -27.70 -8.10 8.93
C MET A 224 -27.25 -7.94 7.48
N PRO A 225 -25.95 -7.86 7.17
CA PRO A 225 -25.48 -7.83 5.79
C PRO A 225 -25.73 -9.17 5.10
N LEU A 226 -26.12 -9.15 3.83
CA LEU A 226 -26.09 -10.33 2.95
C LEU A 226 -24.70 -10.40 2.32
N SER A 227 -24.06 -11.57 2.30
CA SER A 227 -22.74 -11.73 1.66
C SER A 227 -22.88 -12.20 0.21
N SER A 228 -21.93 -11.83 -0.65
CA SER A 228 -21.89 -12.28 -2.04
C SER A 228 -21.80 -13.81 -2.16
N LYS A 229 -21.15 -14.48 -1.22
CA LYS A 229 -21.09 -15.96 -1.15
C LYS A 229 -22.47 -16.58 -1.08
N GLN A 230 -23.39 -15.97 -0.31
CA GLN A 230 -24.76 -16.46 -0.16
C GLN A 230 -25.63 -16.23 -1.40
N VAL A 231 -25.14 -15.46 -2.37
CA VAL A 231 -25.79 -15.15 -3.65
C VAL A 231 -25.20 -15.97 -4.79
N ILE A 232 -23.91 -16.32 -4.71
CA ILE A 232 -23.17 -17.06 -5.74
C ILE A 232 -23.34 -18.58 -5.61
N GLU A 233 -23.59 -19.10 -4.41
CA GLU A 233 -23.91 -20.51 -4.12
C GLU A 233 -25.32 -20.93 -4.54
#